data_AF-A0A962ZUP1-F1
#
_entry.id   AF-A0A962ZUP1-F1
#
_cell.length_a   1.000
_cell.length_b   1.000
_cell.length_c   1.000
_cell.angle_alpha   90.00
_cell.angle_beta   90.00
_cell.angle_gamma   90.00
#
_symmetry.space_group_name_H-M   'P 1'
#
loop_
_entity.id
_entity.type
_entity.pdbx_description
1 polymer ?
#
loop_
_entity_poly.entity_id
_entity_poly.type
_entity_poly.pdbx_seq_one_letter_code
_entity_poly.pdbx_strand_id
1 'polypeptide(L)'
;AHGEFRVRHGQIAVGILIVQDIIAVLFLTVSTGKIPTAWALLLPLLIFTRPLISYLLRASGHDEVLILAGIILTFAGSSLFETVGMKADLGALVFGMLVSGDKKAAELAKSMISFKDIFLIGFFLNIGLSASPTLEMLGIALLLCLLLPVKSAIFFLLLSRYRMRARTAFLASLALSQYSEFGLIVAALSLKLGWLSEDWMATLAIAVSISFVLSTAINGRAHPLYSRFRQHLRRFETKLATEDDPQSPARNVDVLIIGMGRVGSGAYDAVESQYNLRVCGVDTDKSKFPQHQAAGRRVIYGDAEDADFWEGMQTTRYKLVMFTMPSLAEMVDAVRQLRSSGYTGKVAAVAKYEDEREAMKAAGADVVFNYYAEAGAGFAEHTLSNLLELLPEKPAALVEQAQGRPI
;
A
#
# COMPACT_ATOMS: atom_id res chain seq x y z
N ALA A 1 0.32 3.18 -5.86
CA ALA A 1 1.19 3.00 -4.69
C ALA A 1 0.46 3.00 -3.33
N HIS A 2 -0.47 3.93 -3.00
CA HIS A 2 -1.12 3.92 -1.67
C HIS A 2 -2.03 2.70 -1.39
N GLY A 3 -2.51 1.99 -2.42
CA GLY A 3 -3.29 0.76 -2.27
C GLY A 3 -2.47 -0.45 -1.84
N GLU A 4 -1.21 -0.56 -2.28
CA GLU A 4 -0.35 -1.73 -2.07
C GLU A 4 0.03 -1.95 -0.60
N PHE A 5 0.14 -0.89 0.20
CA PHE A 5 0.42 -0.99 1.65
C PHE A 5 -0.67 -1.74 2.42
N ARG A 6 -1.89 -1.82 1.89
CA ARG A 6 -2.99 -2.59 2.49
C ARG A 6 -2.98 -4.05 2.08
N VAL A 7 -2.29 -4.39 1.00
CA VAL A 7 -2.13 -5.76 0.53
C VAL A 7 -1.00 -6.41 1.32
N ARG A 8 -1.13 -7.71 1.58
CA ARG A 8 -0.26 -8.42 2.53
C ARG A 8 1.23 -8.34 2.19
N HIS A 9 1.59 -8.39 0.91
CA HIS A 9 2.99 -8.28 0.48
C HIS A 9 3.59 -6.93 0.91
N GLY A 10 2.84 -5.83 0.82
CA GLY A 10 3.23 -4.51 1.31
C GLY A 10 3.37 -4.49 2.83
N GLN A 11 2.44 -5.08 3.57
CA GLN A 11 2.52 -5.17 5.04
C GLN A 11 3.75 -5.97 5.50
N ILE A 12 4.07 -7.08 4.84
CA ILE A 12 5.25 -7.90 5.13
C ILE A 12 6.53 -7.11 4.82
N ALA A 13 6.60 -6.46 3.66
CA ALA A 13 7.77 -5.68 3.27
C ALA A 13 8.01 -4.53 4.27
N VAL A 14 6.97 -3.77 4.62
CA VAL A 14 7.06 -2.70 5.63
C VAL A 14 7.48 -3.26 6.99
N GLY A 15 6.92 -4.39 7.42
CA GLY A 15 7.30 -5.03 8.68
C GLY A 15 8.78 -5.43 8.72
N ILE A 16 9.30 -6.01 7.64
CA ILE A 16 10.72 -6.38 7.52
C ILE A 16 11.62 -5.14 7.52
N LEU A 17 11.26 -4.10 6.76
CA LEU A 17 12.01 -2.84 6.72
C LEU A 17 12.09 -2.20 8.11
N ILE A 18 10.99 -2.16 8.86
CA ILE A 18 10.97 -1.64 10.24
C ILE A 18 11.94 -2.44 11.12
N VAL A 19 11.93 -3.77 11.05
CA VAL A 19 12.85 -4.60 11.85
C VAL A 19 14.31 -4.33 11.46
N GLN A 20 14.61 -4.19 10.18
CA GLN A 20 15.96 -3.85 9.70
C GLN A 20 16.43 -2.49 10.24
N ASP A 21 15.56 -1.49 10.19
CA ASP A 21 15.88 -0.14 10.66
C ASP A 21 16.07 -0.12 12.19
N ILE A 22 15.25 -0.86 12.95
CA ILE A 22 15.44 -1.03 14.40
C ILE A 22 16.81 -1.66 14.69
N ILE A 23 17.17 -2.74 13.98
CA ILE A 23 18.47 -3.41 14.14
C ILE A 23 19.61 -2.44 13.81
N ALA A 24 19.47 -1.63 12.76
CA ALA A 24 20.46 -0.61 12.41
C ALA A 24 20.62 0.43 13.54
N VAL A 25 19.53 0.97 14.09
CA VAL A 25 19.57 1.93 15.20
C VAL A 25 20.18 1.32 16.48
N LEU A 26 19.88 0.06 16.77
CA LEU A 26 20.51 -0.67 17.87
C LEU A 26 22.02 -0.83 17.64
N PHE A 27 22.42 -1.23 16.44
CA PHE A 27 23.83 -1.32 16.05
C PHE A 27 24.54 0.03 16.21
N LEU A 28 23.94 1.13 15.74
CA LEU A 28 24.48 2.48 15.90
C LEU A 28 24.69 2.82 17.38
N THR A 29 23.72 2.47 18.22
CA THR A 29 23.76 2.76 19.66
C THR A 29 24.91 2.02 20.33
N VAL A 30 25.02 0.70 20.10
CA VAL A 30 26.09 -0.14 20.66
C VAL A 30 27.47 0.28 20.14
N SER A 31 27.58 0.62 18.87
CA SER A 31 28.85 0.96 18.21
C SER A 31 29.48 2.25 18.73
N THR A 32 28.72 3.15 19.35
CA THR A 32 29.27 4.38 19.93
C THR A 32 30.12 4.16 21.18
N GLY A 33 30.07 2.96 21.79
CA GLY A 33 30.84 2.63 22.99
C GLY A 33 30.46 3.46 24.23
N LYS A 34 29.42 4.30 24.16
CA LYS A 34 28.92 5.06 25.32
C LYS A 34 28.24 4.10 26.29
N ILE A 35 28.70 4.10 27.54
CA ILE A 35 28.06 3.35 28.62
C ILE A 35 26.84 4.17 29.07
N PRO A 36 25.61 3.62 29.00
CA PRO A 36 24.42 4.32 29.47
C PRO A 36 24.51 4.61 30.98
N THR A 37 23.91 5.70 31.42
CA THR A 37 23.83 6.02 32.84
C THR A 37 22.87 5.07 33.57
N ALA A 38 22.95 4.97 34.90
CA ALA A 38 22.01 4.16 35.69
C ALA A 38 20.54 4.55 35.45
N TRP A 39 20.27 5.81 35.09
CA TRP A 39 18.95 6.31 34.74
C TRP A 39 18.37 5.69 33.45
N ALA A 40 19.21 5.13 32.57
CA ALA A 40 18.74 4.42 31.37
C ALA A 40 17.84 3.21 31.72
N LEU A 41 17.98 2.64 32.93
CA LEU A 41 17.12 1.57 33.43
C LEU A 41 15.66 2.01 33.62
N LEU A 42 15.39 3.32 33.68
CA LEU A 42 14.03 3.87 33.76
C LEU A 42 13.38 4.05 32.39
N LEU A 43 14.12 3.95 31.28
CA LEU A 43 13.55 4.13 29.93
C LEU A 43 12.36 3.20 29.62
N PRO A 44 12.33 1.92 30.06
CA PRO A 44 11.15 1.08 29.89
C PRO A 44 9.89 1.65 30.54
N LEU A 45 10.02 2.47 31.60
CA LEU A 45 8.88 3.12 32.25
C LEU A 45 8.22 4.19 31.38
N LEU A 46 8.84 4.59 30.26
CA LEU A 46 8.22 5.49 29.28
C LEU A 46 6.94 4.90 28.69
N ILE A 47 6.74 3.58 28.75
CA ILE A 47 5.46 2.99 28.33
C ILE A 47 4.27 3.55 29.13
N PHE A 48 4.49 3.96 30.38
CA PHE A 48 3.47 4.55 31.25
C PHE A 48 3.14 6.01 30.88
N THR A 49 3.96 6.68 30.07
CA THR A 49 3.65 8.04 29.58
C THR A 49 2.76 8.01 28.34
N ARG A 50 2.52 6.83 27.76
CA ARG A 50 1.68 6.65 26.57
C ARG A 50 0.29 7.30 26.69
N PRO A 51 -0.47 7.20 27.80
CA PRO A 51 -1.76 7.87 27.93
C PRO A 51 -1.66 9.40 27.83
N LEU A 52 -0.59 9.98 28.40
CA LEU A 52 -0.33 11.42 28.34
C LEU A 52 0.03 11.85 26.91
N ILE A 53 0.92 11.11 26.24
CA ILE A 53 1.30 11.37 24.84
C ILE A 53 0.07 11.26 23.93
N SER A 54 -0.76 10.23 24.10
CA SER A 54 -2.02 10.06 23.38
C SER A 54 -2.99 11.21 23.63
N TYR A 55 -3.08 11.71 24.87
CA TYR A 55 -3.91 12.88 25.19
C TYR A 55 -3.42 14.12 24.45
N LEU A 56 -2.12 14.41 24.50
CA LEU A 56 -1.51 15.55 23.81
C LEU A 56 -1.77 15.48 22.30
N LEU A 57 -1.56 14.33 21.67
CA LEU A 57 -1.81 14.13 20.24
C LEU A 57 -3.26 14.36 19.83
N ARG A 58 -4.21 13.96 20.68
CA ARG A 58 -5.64 14.20 20.42
C ARG A 58 -6.00 15.67 20.63
N ALA A 59 -5.41 16.32 21.64
CA ALA A 59 -5.58 17.74 21.90
C ALA A 59 -5.00 18.62 20.78
N SER A 60 -3.96 18.14 20.09
CA SER A 60 -3.36 18.81 18.93
C SER A 60 -4.29 18.92 17.72
N GLY A 61 -5.41 18.20 17.66
CA GLY A 61 -6.35 18.31 16.54
C GLY A 61 -5.80 17.71 15.23
N HIS A 62 -5.70 18.52 14.18
CA HIS A 62 -5.33 18.10 12.82
C HIS A 62 -4.20 19.01 12.27
N ASP A 63 -3.69 18.65 11.09
CA ASP A 63 -2.83 19.50 10.25
C ASP A 63 -1.55 20.01 10.96
N GLU A 64 -1.35 21.33 11.06
CA GLU A 64 -0.07 21.94 11.46
C GLU A 64 0.28 21.69 12.93
N VAL A 65 -0.72 21.72 13.82
CA VAL A 65 -0.49 21.50 15.26
C VAL A 65 -0.14 20.04 15.54
N LEU A 66 -0.69 19.11 14.76
CA LEU A 66 -0.32 17.69 14.84
C LEU A 66 1.12 17.46 14.35
N ILE A 67 1.55 18.13 13.28
CA ILE A 67 2.95 18.12 12.82
C ILE A 67 3.88 18.64 13.92
N LEU A 68 3.53 19.78 14.52
CA LEU A 68 4.30 20.37 15.61
C LEU A 68 4.44 19.40 16.79
N ALA A 69 3.35 18.72 17.17
CA ALA A 69 3.39 17.69 18.21
C ALA A 69 4.34 16.54 17.87
N GLY A 70 4.33 16.07 16.61
CA GLY A 70 5.28 15.06 16.12
C GLY A 70 6.73 15.49 16.23
N ILE A 71 7.03 16.72 15.82
CA ILE A 71 8.38 17.31 15.91
C ILE A 71 8.81 17.43 17.38
N ILE A 72 7.94 17.96 18.25
CA ILE A 72 8.22 18.08 19.69
C ILE A 72 8.48 16.70 20.31
N LEU A 73 7.65 15.70 20.01
CA LEU A 73 7.84 14.33 20.50
C LEU A 73 9.17 13.73 20.04
N THR A 74 9.55 13.98 18.79
CA THR A 74 10.83 13.53 18.22
C THR A 74 12.01 14.15 18.98
N PHE A 75 12.02 15.48 19.14
CA PHE A 75 13.09 16.17 19.87
C PHE A 75 13.10 15.85 21.36
N ALA A 76 11.92 15.70 21.99
CA ALA A 76 11.80 15.28 23.39
C ALA A 76 12.40 13.88 23.60
N GLY A 77 12.08 12.93 22.72
CA GLY A 77 12.66 11.59 22.75
C GLY A 77 14.17 11.61 22.55
N SER A 78 14.64 12.30 21.51
CA SER A 78 16.06 12.45 21.22
C SER A 78 16.85 13.04 22.40
N SER A 79 16.36 14.15 22.95
CA SER A 79 17.01 14.83 24.07
C SER A 79 17.01 13.97 25.34
N LEU A 80 15.89 13.34 25.67
CA LEU A 80 15.80 12.45 26.84
C LEU A 80 16.82 11.30 26.75
N PHE A 81 16.92 10.65 25.59
CA PHE A 81 17.87 9.54 25.41
C PHE A 81 19.32 10.02 25.50
N GLU A 82 19.63 11.18 24.93
CA GLU A 82 20.96 11.77 25.03
C GLU A 82 21.36 12.08 26.49
N THR A 83 20.42 12.57 27.32
CA THR A 83 20.70 12.85 28.74
C THR A 83 21.06 11.62 29.56
N VAL A 84 20.56 10.44 29.17
CA VAL A 84 20.89 9.16 29.85
C VAL A 84 22.05 8.42 29.19
N GLY A 85 22.77 9.06 28.27
CA GLY A 85 23.93 8.49 27.59
C GLY A 85 23.60 7.55 26.43
N MET A 86 22.34 7.52 25.99
CA MET A 86 21.88 6.76 24.81
C MET A 86 21.95 7.63 23.55
N LYS A 87 21.91 7.01 22.38
CA LYS A 87 21.90 7.75 21.11
C LYS A 87 20.54 8.45 20.90
N ALA A 88 20.58 9.70 20.43
CA ALA A 88 19.40 10.50 20.12
C ALA A 88 18.43 9.78 19.14
N ASP A 89 18.99 9.16 18.08
CA ASP A 89 18.22 8.43 17.06
C ASP A 89 17.31 7.34 17.66
N LEU A 90 17.78 6.66 18.72
CA LEU A 90 17.00 5.64 19.43
C LEU A 90 15.84 6.26 20.20
N GLY A 91 16.01 7.45 20.76
CA GLY A 91 14.96 8.17 21.47
C GLY A 91 13.82 8.61 20.56
N ALA A 92 14.15 9.15 19.39
CA ALA A 92 13.17 9.46 18.35
C ALA A 92 12.37 8.22 17.93
N LEU A 93 13.04 7.09 17.70
CA LEU A 93 12.41 5.82 17.34
C LEU A 93 11.46 5.31 18.44
N VAL A 94 11.90 5.31 19.70
CA VAL A 94 11.08 4.86 20.83
C VAL A 94 9.84 5.74 21.00
N PHE A 95 9.96 7.05 20.86
CA PHE A 95 8.79 7.94 20.92
C PHE A 95 7.82 7.71 19.75
N GLY A 96 8.33 7.45 18.54
CA GLY A 96 7.50 7.01 17.42
C GLY A 96 6.75 5.71 17.73
N MET A 97 7.42 4.72 18.34
CA MET A 97 6.80 3.47 18.78
C MET A 97 5.72 3.68 19.85
N LEU A 98 5.94 4.57 20.81
CA LEU A 98 4.95 4.90 21.85
C LEU A 98 3.65 5.45 21.25
N VAL A 99 3.78 6.25 20.19
CA VAL A 99 2.65 6.85 19.46
C VAL A 99 1.96 5.87 18.51
N SER A 100 2.69 4.91 17.95
CA SER A 100 2.25 4.04 16.84
C SER A 100 0.86 3.39 17.00
N GLY A 101 0.43 3.10 18.23
CA GLY A 101 -0.86 2.48 18.50
C GLY A 101 -2.01 3.44 18.82
N ASP A 102 -1.86 4.76 18.67
CA ASP A 102 -2.95 5.74 18.80
C ASP A 102 -3.73 5.89 17.48
N LYS A 103 -5.02 6.27 17.56
CA LYS A 103 -5.86 6.55 16.39
C LYS A 103 -5.30 7.68 15.51
N LYS A 104 -4.60 8.65 16.11
CA LYS A 104 -3.96 9.78 15.41
C LYS A 104 -2.61 9.43 14.80
N ALA A 105 -2.04 8.26 15.09
CA ALA A 105 -0.71 7.88 14.60
C ALA A 105 -0.62 7.82 13.07
N ALA A 106 -1.67 7.30 12.41
CA ALA A 106 -1.70 7.22 10.95
C ALA A 106 -1.74 8.60 10.28
N GLU A 107 -2.48 9.54 10.86
CA GLU A 107 -2.54 10.93 10.40
C GLU A 107 -1.20 11.62 10.61
N LEU A 108 -0.61 11.47 11.80
CA LEU A 108 0.71 12.01 12.10
C LEU A 108 1.78 11.46 11.15
N ALA A 109 1.81 10.14 10.95
CA ALA A 109 2.77 9.49 10.04
C ALA A 109 2.63 10.02 8.60
N LYS A 110 1.39 10.23 8.14
CA LYS A 110 1.13 10.81 6.82
C LYS A 110 1.69 12.23 6.71
N SER A 111 1.51 13.06 7.72
CA SER A 111 2.04 14.43 7.71
C SER A 111 3.57 14.47 7.83
N MET A 112 4.16 13.54 8.59
CA MET A 112 5.62 13.45 8.76
C MET A 112 6.34 12.91 7.51
N ILE A 113 5.65 12.20 6.61
CA ILE A 113 6.29 11.60 5.43
C ILE A 113 6.95 12.66 4.53
N SER A 114 6.32 13.83 4.38
CA SER A 114 6.86 14.91 3.56
C SER A 114 8.14 15.51 4.14
N PHE A 115 8.26 15.55 5.47
CA PHE A 115 9.50 16.00 6.13
C PHE A 115 10.62 14.98 5.93
N LYS A 116 10.31 13.68 6.04
CA LYS A 116 11.27 12.61 5.76
C LYS A 116 11.86 12.78 4.35
N ASP A 117 11.01 13.01 3.35
CA ASP A 117 11.43 13.15 1.97
C ASP A 117 12.32 14.39 1.75
N ILE A 118 11.96 15.54 2.35
CA ILE A 118 12.77 16.76 2.28
C ILE A 118 14.15 16.55 2.95
N PHE A 119 14.18 15.97 4.16
CA PHE A 119 15.44 15.71 4.86
C PHE A 119 16.32 14.70 4.12
N LEU A 120 15.70 13.70 3.49
CA LEU A 120 16.41 12.71 2.69
C LEU A 120 17.06 13.36 1.46
N ILE A 121 16.36 14.26 0.76
CA ILE A 121 16.93 15.02 -0.36
C ILE A 121 18.15 15.83 0.12
N GLY A 122 18.02 16.55 1.25
CA GLY A 122 19.14 17.30 1.84
C GLY A 122 20.33 16.41 2.22
N PHE A 123 20.06 15.23 2.76
CA PHE A 123 21.09 14.24 3.11
C PHE A 123 21.86 13.73 1.88
N PHE A 124 21.15 13.34 0.81
CA PHE A 124 21.79 12.93 -0.44
C PHE A 124 22.56 14.06 -1.11
N LEU A 125 22.01 15.28 -1.09
CA LEU A 125 22.70 16.46 -1.61
C LEU A 125 24.01 16.70 -0.84
N ASN A 126 23.98 16.61 0.49
CA ASN A 126 25.16 16.80 1.32
C ASN A 126 26.26 15.76 0.99
N ILE A 127 25.89 14.48 0.84
CA ILE A 127 26.87 13.45 0.44
C ILE A 127 27.42 13.73 -0.96
N GLY A 128 26.55 14.06 -1.91
CA GLY A 128 26.94 14.34 -3.30
C GLY A 128 27.85 15.56 -3.45
N LEU A 129 27.73 16.55 -2.56
CA LEU A 129 28.63 17.72 -2.51
C LEU A 129 29.94 17.43 -1.77
N SER A 130 29.96 16.44 -0.88
CA SER A 130 31.12 16.12 -0.05
C SER A 130 32.16 15.25 -0.75
N ALA A 131 31.80 14.59 -1.85
CA ALA A 131 32.70 13.69 -2.57
C ALA A 131 32.61 13.87 -4.08
N SER A 132 33.75 13.80 -4.76
CA SER A 132 33.82 13.82 -6.22
C SER A 132 33.68 12.39 -6.75
N PRO A 133 32.56 12.02 -7.40
CA PRO A 133 32.35 10.66 -7.88
C PRO A 133 33.37 10.29 -8.96
N THR A 134 34.08 9.19 -8.78
CA THR A 134 35.03 8.65 -9.77
C THR A 134 34.43 7.47 -10.53
N LEU A 135 35.03 7.14 -11.69
CA LEU A 135 34.59 5.99 -12.48
C LEU A 135 34.80 4.66 -11.74
N GLU A 136 35.82 4.58 -10.88
CA GLU A 136 36.07 3.43 -10.01
C GLU A 136 34.96 3.25 -8.98
N MET A 137 34.55 4.33 -8.30
CA MET A 137 33.41 4.32 -7.37
C MET A 137 32.13 3.86 -8.07
N LEU A 138 31.88 4.34 -9.29
CA LEU A 138 30.73 3.91 -10.08
C LEU A 138 30.81 2.41 -10.42
N GLY A 139 31.99 1.91 -10.79
CA GLY A 139 32.23 0.50 -11.06
C GLY A 139 31.93 -0.38 -9.84
N ILE A 140 32.42 0.01 -8.65
CA ILE A 140 32.16 -0.69 -7.39
C ILE A 140 30.67 -0.60 -7.02
N ALA A 141 30.03 0.56 -7.18
CA ALA A 141 28.61 0.73 -6.90
C ALA A 141 27.73 -0.16 -7.78
N LEU A 142 28.07 -0.30 -9.07
CA LEU A 142 27.40 -1.23 -9.99
C LEU A 142 27.62 -2.69 -9.58
N LEU A 143 28.84 -3.05 -9.17
CA LEU A 143 29.14 -4.38 -8.64
C LEU A 143 28.30 -4.69 -7.40
N LEU A 144 28.14 -3.73 -6.48
CA LEU A 144 27.23 -3.87 -5.34
C LEU A 144 25.77 -4.03 -5.80
N CYS A 145 25.33 -3.32 -6.85
CA CYS A 145 23.97 -3.47 -7.37
C CYS A 145 23.70 -4.87 -7.97
N LEU A 146 24.74 -5.60 -8.41
CA LEU A 146 24.59 -7.00 -8.83
C LEU A 146 24.20 -7.95 -7.68
N LEU A 147 24.30 -7.51 -6.42
CA LEU A 147 23.81 -8.26 -5.26
C LEU A 147 22.30 -8.11 -5.03
N LEU A 148 21.63 -7.12 -5.66
CA LEU A 148 20.19 -6.89 -5.49
C LEU A 148 19.33 -8.11 -5.93
N PRO A 149 19.60 -8.76 -7.08
CA PRO A 149 18.90 -9.99 -7.47
C PRO A 149 19.14 -11.15 -6.49
N VAL A 150 20.35 -11.27 -5.95
CA VAL A 150 20.71 -12.30 -4.96
C VAL A 150 19.91 -12.07 -3.67
N LYS A 151 19.90 -10.83 -3.17
CA LYS A 151 19.11 -10.43 -2.00
C LYS A 151 17.62 -10.70 -2.22
N SER A 152 17.09 -10.35 -3.39
CA SER A 152 15.69 -10.62 -3.77
C SER A 152 15.40 -12.12 -3.76
N ALA A 153 16.29 -12.94 -4.32
CA ALA A 153 16.15 -14.40 -4.32
C ALA A 153 16.17 -14.98 -2.90
N ILE A 154 17.04 -14.47 -2.02
CA ILE A 154 17.09 -14.88 -0.61
C ILE A 154 15.76 -14.56 0.09
N PHE A 155 15.23 -13.34 -0.07
CA PHE A 155 13.94 -12.98 0.51
C PHE A 155 12.80 -13.82 -0.07
N PHE A 156 12.76 -14.03 -1.38
CA PHE A 156 11.75 -14.88 -2.00
C PHE A 156 11.77 -16.29 -1.41
N LEU A 157 12.94 -16.93 -1.36
CA LEU A 157 13.09 -18.26 -0.79
C LEU A 157 12.69 -18.31 0.68
N LEU A 158 13.13 -17.33 1.47
CA LEU A 158 12.78 -17.25 2.89
C LEU A 158 11.26 -17.14 3.06
N LEU A 159 10.62 -16.18 2.41
CA LEU A 159 9.17 -15.95 2.52
C LEU A 159 8.37 -17.16 2.01
N SER A 160 8.78 -17.80 0.91
CA SER A 160 8.15 -19.04 0.44
C SER A 160 8.29 -20.20 1.45
N ARG A 161 9.40 -20.29 2.19
CA ARG A 161 9.59 -21.29 3.26
C ARG A 161 8.80 -20.98 4.52
N TYR A 162 8.51 -19.71 4.79
CA TYR A 162 7.58 -19.26 5.82
C TYR A 162 6.10 -19.40 5.39
N ARG A 163 5.80 -20.31 4.45
CA ARG A 163 4.46 -20.69 4.02
C ARG A 163 3.66 -19.56 3.37
N MET A 164 4.34 -18.58 2.79
CA MET A 164 3.69 -17.56 1.98
C MET A 164 3.48 -18.07 0.55
N ARG A 165 2.39 -17.62 -0.09
CA ARG A 165 2.15 -17.86 -1.52
C ARG A 165 3.31 -17.34 -2.35
N ALA A 166 3.61 -18.00 -3.46
CA ALA A 166 4.69 -17.59 -4.36
C ALA A 166 4.53 -16.12 -4.82
N ARG A 167 3.30 -15.69 -5.10
CA ARG A 167 2.98 -14.29 -5.43
C ARG A 167 3.39 -13.32 -4.32
N THR A 168 2.88 -13.54 -3.11
CA THR A 168 3.14 -12.67 -1.95
C THR A 168 4.63 -12.60 -1.66
N ALA A 169 5.32 -13.75 -1.67
CA ALA A 169 6.76 -13.83 -1.47
C ALA A 169 7.54 -13.08 -2.57
N PHE A 170 7.14 -13.22 -3.83
CA PHE A 170 7.79 -12.56 -4.97
C PHE A 170 7.64 -11.04 -4.91
N LEU A 171 6.41 -10.55 -4.77
CA LEU A 171 6.14 -9.10 -4.69
C LEU A 171 6.85 -8.47 -3.48
N ALA A 172 6.77 -9.10 -2.30
CA ALA A 172 7.47 -8.62 -1.12
C ALA A 172 9.00 -8.64 -1.30
N SER A 173 9.56 -9.67 -1.96
CA SER A 173 11.00 -9.75 -2.21
C SER A 173 11.52 -8.67 -3.16
N LEU A 174 10.72 -8.27 -4.16
CA LEU A 174 11.06 -7.18 -5.06
C LEU A 174 10.99 -5.82 -4.35
N ALA A 175 9.98 -5.62 -3.50
CA ALA A 175 9.87 -4.42 -2.67
C ALA A 175 11.07 -4.28 -1.70
N LEU A 176 11.60 -5.42 -1.22
CA LEU A 176 12.76 -5.49 -0.32
C LEU A 176 14.12 -5.48 -1.05
N SER A 177 14.13 -5.43 -2.38
CA SER A 177 15.35 -5.57 -3.18
C SER A 177 16.34 -4.43 -2.93
N GLN A 178 15.87 -3.18 -2.93
CA GLN A 178 16.71 -1.99 -2.82
C GLN A 178 17.47 -1.86 -1.50
N TYR A 179 18.56 -1.11 -1.51
CA TYR A 179 19.28 -0.76 -0.28
C TYR A 179 18.48 0.26 0.54
N SER A 180 18.57 0.19 1.87
CA SER A 180 17.85 1.11 2.76
C SER A 180 18.61 2.44 2.90
N GLU A 181 17.86 3.55 3.01
CA GLU A 181 18.38 4.87 3.38
C GLU A 181 19.09 4.84 4.74
N PHE A 182 18.62 4.01 5.67
CA PHE A 182 19.28 3.79 6.96
C PHE A 182 20.68 3.17 6.82
N GLY A 183 20.96 2.47 5.73
CA GLY A 183 22.31 1.96 5.44
C GLY A 183 23.34 3.08 5.31
N LEU A 184 22.94 4.24 4.78
CA LEU A 184 23.82 5.42 4.69
C LEU A 184 24.00 6.11 6.04
N ILE A 185 23.00 6.07 6.92
CA ILE A 185 23.14 6.55 8.29
C ILE A 185 24.17 5.69 9.05
N VAL A 186 24.15 4.37 8.85
CA VAL A 186 25.17 3.45 9.37
C VAL A 186 26.54 3.73 8.78
N ALA A 187 26.63 3.91 7.46
CA ALA A 187 27.88 4.29 6.81
C ALA A 187 28.44 5.62 7.36
N ALA A 188 27.59 6.60 7.68
CA ALA A 188 28.00 7.91 8.18
C ALA A 188 28.57 7.81 9.58
N LEU A 189 27.97 6.97 10.44
CA LEU A 189 28.56 6.67 11.73
C LEU A 189 29.90 5.95 11.56
N SER A 190 29.97 4.95 10.69
CA SER A 190 31.21 4.21 10.43
C SER A 190 32.32 5.12 9.93
N LEU A 191 32.04 6.09 9.06
CA LEU A 191 32.99 7.13 8.65
C LEU A 191 33.46 7.96 9.85
N LYS A 192 32.52 8.42 10.70
CA LYS A 192 32.84 9.19 11.91
C LYS A 192 33.68 8.40 12.92
N LEU A 193 33.50 7.08 13.00
CA LEU A 193 34.29 6.18 13.85
C LEU A 193 35.62 5.74 13.21
N GLY A 194 35.90 6.15 11.97
CA GLY A 194 37.11 5.77 11.22
C GLY A 194 37.09 4.36 10.65
N TRP A 195 35.92 3.70 10.59
CA TRP A 195 35.75 2.35 10.02
C TRP A 195 35.61 2.36 8.50
N LEU A 196 35.16 3.48 7.93
CA LEU A 196 35.02 3.68 6.49
C LEU A 196 35.76 4.95 6.06
N SER A 197 36.25 4.98 4.82
CA SER A 197 36.77 6.19 4.18
C SER A 197 35.64 6.99 3.50
N GLU A 198 35.93 8.24 3.17
CA GLU A 198 35.00 9.11 2.43
C GLU A 198 34.63 8.52 1.06
N ASP A 199 35.59 7.86 0.39
CA ASP A 199 35.35 7.17 -0.88
C ASP A 199 34.28 6.07 -0.77
N TRP A 200 34.28 5.31 0.33
CA TRP A 200 33.28 4.29 0.58
C TRP A 200 31.91 4.89 0.87
N MET A 201 31.85 6.01 1.59
CA MET A 201 30.60 6.74 1.80
C MET A 201 29.98 7.15 0.45
N ALA A 202 30.78 7.78 -0.42
CA ALA A 202 30.33 8.20 -1.75
C ALA A 202 29.88 7.00 -2.60
N THR A 203 30.67 5.92 -2.61
CA THR A 203 30.37 4.68 -3.34
C THR A 203 29.05 4.06 -2.90
N LEU A 204 28.80 3.97 -1.58
CA LEU A 204 27.55 3.44 -1.03
C LEU A 204 26.36 4.33 -1.38
N ALA A 205 26.52 5.67 -1.35
CA ALA A 205 25.45 6.59 -1.73
C ALA A 205 25.07 6.45 -3.22
N ILE A 206 26.06 6.29 -4.11
CA ILE A 206 25.82 5.99 -5.53
C ILE A 206 25.09 4.65 -5.68
N ALA A 207 25.54 3.61 -4.96
CA ALA A 207 24.91 2.28 -5.01
C ALA A 207 23.45 2.30 -4.52
N VAL A 208 23.15 3.01 -3.43
CA VAL A 208 21.79 3.20 -2.92
C VAL A 208 20.93 3.93 -3.96
N SER A 209 21.46 5.00 -4.56
CA SER A 209 20.75 5.79 -5.59
C SER A 209 20.41 4.95 -6.82
N ILE A 210 21.39 4.19 -7.35
CA ILE A 210 21.16 3.27 -8.48
C ILE A 210 20.13 2.19 -8.07
N SER A 211 20.20 1.67 -6.84
CA SER A 211 19.25 0.67 -6.36
C SER A 211 17.81 1.18 -6.33
N PHE A 212 17.58 2.46 -5.98
CA PHE A 212 16.26 3.08 -6.02
C PHE A 212 15.71 3.19 -7.45
N VAL A 213 16.54 3.61 -8.40
CA VAL A 213 16.15 3.69 -9.82
C VAL A 213 15.79 2.31 -10.38
N LEU A 214 16.65 1.32 -10.15
CA LEU A 214 16.41 -0.06 -10.58
C LEU A 214 15.15 -0.64 -9.92
N SER A 215 15.02 -0.47 -8.60
CA SER A 215 13.88 -0.94 -7.82
C SER A 215 12.57 -0.33 -8.30
N THR A 216 12.53 0.98 -8.54
CA THR A 216 11.33 1.66 -9.06
C THR A 216 10.91 1.09 -10.42
N ALA A 217 11.87 0.89 -11.32
CA ALA A 217 11.60 0.34 -12.66
C ALA A 217 11.11 -1.13 -12.63
N ILE A 218 11.63 -1.93 -11.69
CA ILE A 218 11.27 -3.34 -11.52
C ILE A 218 9.94 -3.50 -10.77
N ASN A 219 9.75 -2.79 -9.64
CA ASN A 219 8.54 -2.87 -8.84
C ASN A 219 7.31 -2.38 -9.62
N GLY A 220 7.45 -1.35 -10.47
CA GLY A 220 6.38 -0.93 -11.38
C GLY A 220 5.97 -1.99 -12.42
N ARG A 221 6.73 -3.08 -12.56
CA ARG A 221 6.42 -4.23 -13.43
C ARG A 221 6.29 -5.54 -12.65
N ALA A 222 6.18 -5.49 -11.33
CA ALA A 222 6.21 -6.68 -10.47
C ALA A 222 5.08 -7.67 -10.79
N HIS A 223 3.85 -7.17 -11.02
CA HIS A 223 2.69 -8.00 -11.33
C HIS A 223 2.79 -8.71 -12.70
N PRO A 224 3.09 -8.01 -13.82
CA PRO A 224 3.38 -8.67 -15.09
C PRO A 224 4.55 -9.67 -15.01
N LEU A 225 5.60 -9.32 -14.24
CA LEU A 225 6.76 -10.18 -14.08
C LEU A 225 6.39 -11.47 -13.33
N TYR A 226 5.59 -11.37 -12.26
CA TYR A 226 5.03 -12.53 -11.58
C TYR A 226 4.21 -13.40 -12.54
N SER A 227 3.28 -12.81 -13.28
CA SER A 227 2.43 -13.53 -14.24
C SER A 227 3.27 -14.32 -15.26
N ARG A 228 4.34 -13.72 -15.79
CA ARG A 228 5.26 -14.36 -16.74
C ARG A 228 6.04 -15.54 -16.14
N PHE A 229 6.51 -15.42 -14.90
CA PHE A 229 7.37 -16.44 -14.26
C PHE A 229 6.62 -17.37 -13.28
N ARG A 230 5.32 -17.19 -13.15
CA ARG A 230 4.40 -17.90 -12.25
C ARG A 230 4.66 -19.40 -12.16
N GLN A 231 4.75 -20.09 -13.29
CA GLN A 231 4.92 -21.56 -13.34
C GLN A 231 6.20 -22.04 -12.65
N HIS A 232 7.26 -21.25 -12.72
CA HIS A 232 8.54 -21.56 -12.07
C HIS A 232 8.49 -21.17 -10.59
N LEU A 233 7.94 -20.00 -10.28
CA LEU A 233 7.84 -19.48 -8.90
C LEU A 233 6.95 -20.34 -8.02
N ARG A 234 5.83 -20.86 -8.53
CA ARG A 234 4.92 -21.77 -7.80
C ARG A 234 5.58 -23.08 -7.37
N ARG A 235 6.69 -23.50 -7.98
CA ARG A 235 7.43 -24.71 -7.54
C ARG A 235 8.07 -24.55 -6.15
N PHE A 236 8.30 -23.30 -5.73
CA PHE A 236 8.86 -22.98 -4.41
C PHE A 236 7.76 -22.82 -3.34
N GLU A 237 6.50 -22.83 -3.75
CA GLU A 237 5.37 -22.72 -2.84
C GLU A 237 5.19 -24.01 -2.03
N THR A 238 5.16 -23.88 -0.71
CA THR A 238 4.88 -25.02 0.17
C THR A 238 3.40 -25.40 0.13
N LYS A 239 3.06 -26.69 0.23
CA LYS A 239 1.67 -27.20 0.29
C LYS A 239 0.82 -26.65 1.45
N LEU A 240 1.48 -26.05 2.46
CA LEU A 240 0.86 -25.42 3.63
C LEU A 240 0.69 -23.90 3.48
N ALA A 241 0.88 -23.35 2.28
CA ALA A 241 0.57 -21.95 2.01
C ALA A 241 -0.95 -21.78 1.96
N THR A 242 -1.55 -21.38 3.08
CA THR A 242 -3.02 -21.44 3.25
C THR A 242 -3.66 -20.08 3.53
N GLU A 243 -2.89 -19.09 4.00
CA GLU A 243 -3.49 -17.88 4.58
C GLU A 243 -3.95 -16.82 3.55
N ASP A 244 -3.52 -16.96 2.30
CA ASP A 244 -3.83 -16.04 1.18
C ASP A 244 -4.38 -16.75 -0.05
N ASP A 245 -4.70 -18.04 0.01
CA ASP A 245 -5.19 -18.77 -1.17
C ASP A 245 -6.40 -18.01 -1.73
N PRO A 246 -6.46 -17.71 -3.05
CA PRO A 246 -7.63 -17.07 -3.61
C PRO A 246 -8.81 -17.96 -3.24
N GLN A 247 -9.82 -17.42 -2.56
CA GLN A 247 -11.00 -18.21 -2.31
C GLN A 247 -11.54 -18.63 -3.68
N SER A 248 -11.78 -19.93 -3.85
CA SER A 248 -12.28 -20.46 -5.12
C SER A 248 -13.39 -19.56 -5.64
N PRO A 249 -13.42 -19.25 -6.96
CA PRO A 249 -14.43 -18.38 -7.55
C PRO A 249 -15.81 -18.77 -7.02
N ALA A 250 -16.52 -17.79 -6.46
CA ALA A 250 -17.79 -18.06 -5.80
C ALA A 250 -18.74 -18.76 -6.78
N ARG A 251 -19.06 -20.02 -6.49
CA ARG A 251 -20.01 -20.82 -7.29
C ARG A 251 -21.43 -20.30 -7.08
N ASN A 252 -22.28 -20.51 -8.08
CA ASN A 252 -23.68 -20.10 -8.09
C ASN A 252 -23.87 -18.58 -7.91
N VAL A 253 -23.14 -17.79 -8.66
CA VAL A 253 -23.18 -16.33 -8.64
C VAL A 253 -23.38 -15.85 -10.08
N ASP A 254 -24.29 -14.90 -10.25
CA ASP A 254 -24.59 -14.28 -11.54
C ASP A 254 -23.74 -13.03 -11.77
N VAL A 255 -23.47 -12.26 -10.71
CA VAL A 255 -22.73 -10.98 -10.77
C VAL A 255 -21.57 -10.98 -9.77
N LEU A 256 -20.36 -10.72 -10.26
CA LEU A 256 -19.16 -10.54 -9.43
C LEU A 256 -18.82 -9.05 -9.37
N ILE A 257 -18.68 -8.49 -8.17
CA ILE A 257 -18.33 -7.08 -7.97
C ILE A 257 -16.96 -7.00 -7.30
N ILE A 258 -16.02 -6.32 -7.95
CA ILE A 258 -14.63 -6.25 -7.55
C ILE A 258 -14.32 -4.86 -7.00
N GLY A 259 -14.00 -4.81 -5.71
CA GLY A 259 -13.77 -3.61 -4.93
C GLY A 259 -15.04 -3.20 -4.17
N MET A 260 -15.25 -3.76 -2.98
CA MET A 260 -16.40 -3.49 -2.10
C MET A 260 -16.25 -2.19 -1.29
N GLY A 261 -15.83 -1.12 -1.97
CA GLY A 261 -15.81 0.23 -1.43
C GLY A 261 -17.21 0.88 -1.43
N ARG A 262 -17.25 2.21 -1.42
CA ARG A 262 -18.50 2.99 -1.48
C ARG A 262 -19.35 2.63 -2.70
N VAL A 263 -18.74 2.64 -3.89
CA VAL A 263 -19.43 2.35 -5.15
C VAL A 263 -19.78 0.87 -5.26
N GLY A 264 -18.85 -0.04 -4.97
CA GLY A 264 -19.10 -1.48 -5.04
C GLY A 264 -20.17 -1.96 -4.07
N SER A 265 -20.22 -1.42 -2.85
CA SER A 265 -21.28 -1.74 -1.88
C SER A 265 -22.66 -1.27 -2.36
N GLY A 266 -22.75 -0.06 -2.91
CA GLY A 266 -24.00 0.44 -3.47
C GLY A 266 -24.45 -0.37 -4.70
N ALA A 267 -23.51 -0.75 -5.57
CA ALA A 267 -23.78 -1.62 -6.71
C ALA A 267 -24.25 -3.02 -6.27
N TYR A 268 -23.65 -3.58 -5.22
CA TYR A 268 -24.07 -4.86 -4.65
C TYR A 268 -25.53 -4.81 -4.21
N ASP A 269 -25.89 -3.83 -3.38
CA ASP A 269 -27.24 -3.71 -2.82
C ASP A 269 -28.28 -3.45 -3.92
N ALA A 270 -27.96 -2.60 -4.90
CA ALA A 270 -28.86 -2.30 -6.01
C ALA A 270 -29.10 -3.54 -6.89
N VAL A 271 -28.05 -4.30 -7.22
CA VAL A 271 -28.18 -5.50 -8.06
C VAL A 271 -28.96 -6.60 -7.35
N GLU A 272 -28.69 -6.82 -6.06
CA GLU A 272 -29.36 -7.85 -5.27
C GLU A 272 -30.85 -7.52 -5.04
N SER A 273 -31.16 -6.27 -4.68
CA SER A 273 -32.53 -5.85 -4.36
C SER A 273 -33.43 -5.67 -5.59
N GLN A 274 -32.91 -5.10 -6.69
CA GLN A 274 -33.76 -4.72 -7.84
C GLN A 274 -33.89 -5.84 -8.89
N TYR A 275 -32.89 -6.72 -9.01
CA TYR A 275 -32.83 -7.70 -10.10
C TYR A 275 -32.85 -9.15 -9.62
N ASN A 276 -32.88 -9.39 -8.30
CA ASN A 276 -32.89 -10.72 -7.68
C ASN A 276 -31.80 -11.65 -8.24
N LEU A 277 -30.64 -11.08 -8.56
CA LEU A 277 -29.46 -11.79 -9.04
C LEU A 277 -28.57 -12.19 -7.87
N ARG A 278 -27.91 -13.35 -7.97
CA ARG A 278 -26.96 -13.78 -6.94
C ARG A 278 -25.66 -12.99 -7.12
N VAL A 279 -25.35 -12.13 -6.16
CA VAL A 279 -24.16 -11.27 -6.19
C VAL A 279 -23.07 -11.83 -5.28
N CYS A 280 -21.81 -11.66 -5.68
CA CYS A 280 -20.67 -11.85 -4.78
C CYS A 280 -19.72 -10.66 -4.91
N GLY A 281 -19.38 -10.08 -3.78
CA GLY A 281 -18.33 -9.07 -3.67
C GLY A 281 -16.95 -9.69 -3.53
N VAL A 282 -15.94 -8.99 -4.01
CA VAL A 282 -14.52 -9.32 -3.86
C VAL A 282 -13.80 -8.09 -3.33
N ASP A 283 -13.05 -8.21 -2.24
CA ASP A 283 -12.23 -7.12 -1.70
C ASP A 283 -10.93 -7.67 -1.11
N THR A 284 -9.86 -6.88 -1.23
CA THR A 284 -8.54 -7.20 -0.66
C THR A 284 -8.45 -6.82 0.82
N ASP A 285 -9.34 -5.96 1.32
CA ASP A 285 -9.33 -5.46 2.69
C ASP A 285 -10.23 -6.31 3.60
N LYS A 286 -9.64 -7.35 4.21
CA LYS A 286 -10.33 -8.23 5.17
C LYS A 286 -10.91 -7.47 6.36
N SER A 287 -10.43 -6.26 6.68
CA SER A 287 -10.96 -5.48 7.82
C SER A 287 -12.42 -5.03 7.61
N LYS A 288 -12.89 -4.96 6.36
CA LYS A 288 -14.27 -4.60 6.01
C LYS A 288 -15.24 -5.77 6.09
N PHE A 289 -14.74 -7.01 6.16
CA PHE A 289 -15.58 -8.21 6.05
C PHE A 289 -16.66 -8.30 7.13
N PRO A 290 -16.38 -7.98 8.42
CA PRO A 290 -17.42 -7.95 9.45
C PRO A 290 -18.57 -6.99 9.11
N GLN A 291 -18.26 -5.83 8.52
CA GLN A 291 -19.26 -4.84 8.12
C GLN A 291 -20.11 -5.36 6.94
N HIS A 292 -19.50 -6.01 5.95
CA HIS A 292 -20.24 -6.60 4.84
C HIS A 292 -21.11 -7.77 5.30
N GLN A 293 -20.61 -8.63 6.18
CA GLN A 293 -21.35 -9.75 6.75
C GLN A 293 -22.55 -9.27 7.59
N ALA A 294 -22.37 -8.22 8.40
CA ALA A 294 -23.46 -7.60 9.16
C ALA A 294 -24.54 -6.98 8.26
N ALA A 295 -24.16 -6.51 7.06
CA ALA A 295 -25.07 -6.01 6.04
C ALA A 295 -25.67 -7.11 5.15
N GLY A 296 -25.45 -8.39 5.45
CA GLY A 296 -25.98 -9.53 4.67
C GLY A 296 -25.28 -9.79 3.34
N ARG A 297 -24.17 -9.09 3.04
CA ARG A 297 -23.49 -9.19 1.76
C ARG A 297 -22.54 -10.38 1.72
N ARG A 298 -22.59 -11.17 0.64
CA ARG A 298 -21.63 -12.23 0.37
C ARG A 298 -20.34 -11.64 -0.22
N VAL A 299 -19.28 -11.60 0.58
CA VAL A 299 -17.96 -11.08 0.15
C VAL A 299 -16.89 -12.13 0.36
N ILE A 300 -16.01 -12.30 -0.64
CA ILE A 300 -14.84 -13.18 -0.59
C ILE A 300 -13.55 -12.36 -0.67
N TYR A 301 -12.47 -12.94 -0.16
CA TYR A 301 -11.14 -12.36 -0.33
C TYR A 301 -10.60 -12.68 -1.71
N GLY A 302 -10.18 -11.65 -2.44
CA GLY A 302 -9.57 -11.78 -3.75
C GLY A 302 -8.88 -10.48 -4.16
N ASP A 303 -7.82 -10.64 -4.94
CA ASP A 303 -7.04 -9.55 -5.48
C ASP A 303 -7.15 -9.60 -7.00
N ALA A 304 -7.69 -8.53 -7.59
CA ALA A 304 -7.93 -8.43 -9.02
C ALA A 304 -6.63 -8.36 -9.85
N GLU A 305 -5.51 -8.04 -9.20
CA GLU A 305 -4.18 -8.05 -9.80
C GLU A 305 -3.45 -9.38 -9.61
N ASP A 306 -4.09 -10.35 -8.95
CA ASP A 306 -3.57 -11.71 -8.78
C ASP A 306 -3.97 -12.57 -9.98
N ALA A 307 -2.99 -12.92 -10.82
CA ALA A 307 -3.22 -13.84 -11.93
C ALA A 307 -3.76 -15.21 -11.47
N ASP A 308 -3.48 -15.62 -10.23
CA ASP A 308 -4.00 -16.85 -9.64
C ASP A 308 -5.50 -16.73 -9.29
N PHE A 309 -6.00 -15.53 -8.97
CA PHE A 309 -7.42 -15.30 -8.66
C PHE A 309 -8.31 -15.54 -9.88
N TRP A 310 -7.81 -15.20 -11.07
CA TRP A 310 -8.53 -15.42 -12.33
C TRP A 310 -8.44 -16.88 -12.83
N GLU A 311 -7.60 -17.71 -12.22
CA GLU A 311 -7.50 -19.13 -12.55
C GLU A 311 -8.79 -19.87 -12.16
N GLY A 312 -9.41 -20.59 -13.09
CA GLY A 312 -10.68 -21.28 -12.86
C GLY A 312 -11.94 -20.44 -13.12
N MET A 313 -11.82 -19.12 -13.38
CA MET A 313 -12.94 -18.27 -13.81
C MET A 313 -13.59 -18.77 -15.11
N GLN A 314 -12.83 -19.44 -15.98
CA GLN A 314 -13.34 -20.09 -17.20
C GLN A 314 -14.49 -21.07 -16.95
N THR A 315 -14.48 -21.73 -15.79
CA THR A 315 -15.49 -22.73 -15.42
C THR A 315 -16.70 -22.11 -14.72
N THR A 316 -16.62 -20.83 -14.37
CA THR A 316 -17.61 -20.14 -13.56
C THR A 316 -18.40 -19.18 -14.44
N ARG A 317 -19.69 -19.44 -14.61
CA ARG A 317 -20.58 -18.68 -15.51
C ARG A 317 -21.10 -17.40 -14.87
N TYR A 318 -20.22 -16.44 -14.60
CA TYR A 318 -20.68 -15.08 -14.27
C TYR A 318 -21.27 -14.44 -15.53
N LYS A 319 -22.43 -13.79 -15.39
CA LYS A 319 -23.06 -13.03 -16.47
C LYS A 319 -22.42 -11.64 -16.58
N LEU A 320 -22.05 -11.07 -15.44
CA LEU A 320 -21.49 -9.72 -15.32
C LEU A 320 -20.37 -9.71 -14.28
N VAL A 321 -19.24 -9.08 -14.63
CA VAL A 321 -18.19 -8.69 -13.69
C VAL A 321 -18.13 -7.16 -13.65
N MET A 322 -18.24 -6.57 -12.47
CA MET A 322 -18.21 -5.13 -12.26
C MET A 322 -16.93 -4.73 -11.53
N PHE A 323 -16.16 -3.81 -12.11
CA PHE A 323 -14.96 -3.25 -11.49
C PHE A 323 -15.27 -1.89 -10.87
N THR A 324 -15.10 -1.80 -9.55
CA THR A 324 -15.39 -0.59 -8.74
C THR A 324 -14.20 -0.18 -7.88
N MET A 325 -12.99 -0.55 -8.30
CA MET A 325 -11.73 -0.22 -7.61
C MET A 325 -11.34 1.25 -7.85
N PRO A 326 -10.63 1.90 -6.91
CA PRO A 326 -10.33 3.33 -7.01
C PRO A 326 -9.22 3.69 -8.03
N SER A 327 -8.41 2.71 -8.43
CA SER A 327 -7.24 2.88 -9.29
C SER A 327 -7.55 2.44 -10.72
N LEU A 328 -7.45 3.36 -11.68
CA LEU A 328 -7.67 3.06 -13.10
C LEU A 328 -6.67 2.02 -13.63
N ALA A 329 -5.39 2.19 -13.30
CA ALA A 329 -4.34 1.29 -13.77
C ALA A 329 -4.61 -0.17 -13.32
N GLU A 330 -4.95 -0.35 -12.04
CA GLU A 330 -5.32 -1.68 -11.48
C GLU A 330 -6.56 -2.26 -12.18
N MET A 331 -7.58 -1.43 -12.46
CA MET A 331 -8.77 -1.88 -13.19
C MET A 331 -8.46 -2.29 -14.64
N VAL A 332 -7.67 -1.51 -15.35
CA VAL A 332 -7.24 -1.82 -16.74
C VAL A 332 -6.51 -3.16 -16.78
N ASP A 333 -5.55 -3.36 -15.88
CA ASP A 333 -4.78 -4.60 -15.83
C ASP A 333 -5.64 -5.79 -15.42
N ALA A 334 -6.55 -5.61 -14.46
CA ALA A 334 -7.49 -6.65 -14.04
C ALA A 334 -8.46 -7.06 -15.15
N VAL A 335 -9.00 -6.09 -15.92
CA VAL A 335 -9.87 -6.39 -17.08
C VAL A 335 -9.10 -7.14 -18.15
N ARG A 336 -7.86 -6.73 -18.45
CA ARG A 336 -7.01 -7.46 -19.40
C ARG A 336 -6.72 -8.89 -18.93
N GLN A 337 -6.43 -9.08 -17.65
CA GLN A 337 -6.22 -10.41 -17.07
C GLN A 337 -7.48 -11.28 -17.20
N LEU A 338 -8.65 -10.75 -16.82
CA LEU A 338 -9.94 -11.44 -16.97
C LEU A 338 -10.23 -11.83 -18.43
N ARG A 339 -9.96 -10.93 -19.39
CA ARG A 339 -10.14 -11.25 -20.82
C ARG A 339 -9.12 -12.28 -21.30
N SER A 340 -7.87 -12.17 -20.89
CA SER A 340 -6.82 -13.14 -21.23
C SER A 340 -7.08 -14.53 -20.63
N SER A 341 -7.84 -14.60 -19.53
CA SER A 341 -8.30 -15.87 -18.97
C SER A 341 -9.41 -16.51 -19.78
N GLY A 342 -9.92 -15.90 -20.85
CA GLY A 342 -10.98 -16.44 -21.72
C GLY A 342 -12.40 -16.15 -21.24
N TYR A 343 -12.61 -15.18 -20.35
CA TYR A 343 -13.96 -14.79 -19.90
C TYR A 343 -14.74 -14.05 -21.01
N THR A 344 -15.91 -14.62 -21.37
CA THR A 344 -16.77 -14.12 -22.45
C THR A 344 -18.02 -13.36 -21.96
N GLY A 345 -18.27 -13.33 -20.66
CA GLY A 345 -19.41 -12.60 -20.09
C GLY A 345 -19.23 -11.07 -20.17
N LYS A 346 -20.21 -10.33 -19.69
CA LYS A 346 -20.18 -8.88 -19.69
C LYS A 346 -19.24 -8.33 -18.62
N VAL A 347 -18.53 -7.27 -18.97
CA VAL A 347 -17.64 -6.54 -18.06
C VAL A 347 -18.11 -5.09 -17.98
N ALA A 348 -18.42 -4.65 -16.77
CA ALA A 348 -18.70 -3.25 -16.46
C ALA A 348 -17.57 -2.67 -15.61
N ALA A 349 -17.28 -1.39 -15.79
CA ALA A 349 -16.31 -0.68 -14.96
C ALA A 349 -16.78 0.75 -14.69
N VAL A 350 -16.24 1.35 -13.63
CA VAL A 350 -16.44 2.77 -13.34
C VAL A 350 -15.23 3.57 -13.82
N ALA A 351 -15.50 4.79 -14.30
CA ALA A 351 -14.50 5.77 -14.71
C ALA A 351 -14.88 7.12 -14.12
N LYS A 352 -13.91 7.94 -13.73
CA LYS A 352 -14.15 9.31 -13.25
C LYS A 352 -14.21 10.30 -14.39
N TYR A 353 -13.39 10.09 -15.40
CA TYR A 353 -13.21 11.00 -16.52
C TYR A 353 -13.36 10.26 -17.86
N GLU A 354 -13.44 11.03 -18.95
CA GLU A 354 -13.74 10.49 -20.27
C GLU A 354 -12.55 9.73 -20.89
N ASP A 355 -11.33 10.20 -20.67
CA ASP A 355 -10.09 9.50 -21.02
C ASP A 355 -9.94 8.14 -20.30
N GLU A 356 -10.32 8.08 -19.03
CA GLU A 356 -10.39 6.82 -18.28
C GLU A 356 -11.41 5.85 -18.91
N ARG A 357 -12.53 6.39 -19.42
CA ARG A 357 -13.58 5.61 -20.09
C ARG A 357 -13.05 4.93 -21.35
N GLU A 358 -12.29 5.67 -22.16
CA GLU A 358 -11.65 5.17 -23.37
C GLU A 358 -10.61 4.09 -23.04
N ALA A 359 -9.78 4.32 -22.03
CA ALA A 359 -8.78 3.35 -21.57
C ALA A 359 -9.43 2.02 -21.13
N MET A 360 -10.54 2.07 -20.38
CA MET A 360 -11.28 0.88 -19.94
C MET A 360 -11.94 0.13 -21.10
N LYS A 361 -12.50 0.85 -22.08
CA LYS A 361 -13.04 0.22 -23.30
C LYS A 361 -11.93 -0.47 -24.10
N ALA A 362 -10.79 0.18 -24.28
CA ALA A 362 -9.62 -0.39 -24.95
C ALA A 362 -9.06 -1.63 -24.21
N ALA A 363 -9.23 -1.69 -22.88
CA ALA A 363 -8.86 -2.85 -22.08
C ALA A 363 -9.82 -4.05 -22.25
N GLY A 364 -11.04 -3.83 -22.74
CA GLY A 364 -12.05 -4.86 -23.00
C GLY A 364 -13.29 -4.80 -22.11
N ALA A 365 -13.57 -3.67 -21.44
CA ALA A 365 -14.83 -3.45 -20.75
C ALA A 365 -15.97 -3.19 -21.75
N ASP A 366 -17.12 -3.86 -21.57
CA ASP A 366 -18.30 -3.69 -22.42
C ASP A 366 -19.06 -2.39 -22.10
N VAL A 367 -19.14 -2.07 -20.81
CA VAL A 367 -19.87 -0.90 -20.29
C VAL A 367 -18.94 -0.15 -19.35
N VAL A 368 -18.84 1.16 -19.53
CA VAL A 368 -18.04 2.00 -18.64
C VAL A 368 -18.88 3.18 -18.17
N PHE A 369 -19.09 3.24 -16.86
CA PHE A 369 -19.97 4.18 -16.19
C PHE A 369 -19.17 5.40 -15.72
N ASN A 370 -19.54 6.60 -16.18
CA ASN A 370 -18.89 7.84 -15.75
C ASN A 370 -19.47 8.26 -14.40
N TYR A 371 -18.71 8.02 -13.34
CA TYR A 371 -19.12 8.25 -11.97
C TYR A 371 -19.56 9.70 -11.70
N TYR A 372 -18.81 10.70 -12.19
CA TYR A 372 -19.14 12.10 -11.89
C TYR A 372 -20.33 12.60 -12.69
N ALA A 373 -20.44 12.23 -13.97
CA ALA A 373 -21.58 12.62 -14.79
C ALA A 373 -22.89 12.07 -14.20
N GLU A 374 -22.88 10.82 -13.78
CA GLU A 374 -24.05 10.12 -13.25
C GLU A 374 -24.37 10.54 -11.81
N ALA A 375 -23.36 10.77 -10.97
CA ALA A 375 -23.58 11.36 -9.65
C ALA A 375 -24.18 12.77 -9.76
N GLY A 376 -23.74 13.57 -10.73
CA GLY A 376 -24.30 14.89 -11.02
C GLY A 376 -25.75 14.80 -11.51
N ALA A 377 -26.02 13.91 -12.48
CA ALA A 377 -27.37 13.67 -13.00
C ALA A 377 -28.31 13.14 -11.91
N GLY A 378 -27.88 12.15 -11.13
CA GLY A 378 -28.65 11.59 -10.01
C GLY A 378 -28.88 12.59 -8.88
N PHE A 379 -27.92 13.47 -8.59
CA PHE A 379 -28.12 14.58 -7.64
C PHE A 379 -29.17 15.57 -8.15
N ALA A 380 -29.12 15.93 -9.43
CA ALA A 380 -30.13 16.79 -10.04
C ALA A 380 -31.51 16.13 -10.01
N GLU A 381 -31.64 14.86 -10.41
CA GLU A 381 -32.88 14.10 -10.40
C GLU A 381 -33.48 13.98 -8.99
N HIS A 382 -32.65 13.62 -7.99
CA HIS A 382 -33.08 13.50 -6.60
C HIS A 382 -33.47 14.85 -5.98
N THR A 383 -32.85 15.94 -6.41
CA THR A 383 -33.22 17.29 -5.95
C THR A 383 -34.50 17.75 -6.64
N LEU A 384 -34.64 17.52 -7.95
CA LEU A 384 -35.82 17.92 -8.71
C LEU A 384 -37.06 17.12 -8.31
N SER A 385 -36.92 15.84 -7.98
CA SER A 385 -38.05 15.01 -7.54
C SER A 385 -38.70 15.55 -6.26
N ASN A 386 -37.90 16.14 -5.36
CA ASN A 386 -38.36 16.83 -4.16
C ASN A 386 -38.84 18.28 -4.42
N LEU A 387 -38.55 18.83 -5.60
CA LEU A 387 -38.91 20.20 -6.00
C LEU A 387 -40.10 20.24 -6.98
N LEU A 388 -40.54 19.09 -7.50
CA LEU A 388 -41.68 18.94 -8.41
C LEU A 388 -43.01 19.42 -7.82
N GLU A 389 -43.09 19.60 -6.49
CA GLU A 389 -44.23 20.23 -5.80
C GLU A 389 -44.24 21.77 -5.89
N LEU A 390 -43.07 22.38 -6.18
CA LEU A 390 -42.88 23.83 -6.24
C LEU A 390 -42.77 24.37 -7.67
N LEU A 391 -42.66 23.49 -8.68
CA LEU A 391 -42.56 23.89 -10.08
C LEU A 391 -43.95 24.16 -10.68
N PRO A 392 -44.19 25.35 -11.27
CA PRO A 392 -45.50 25.71 -11.84
C PRO A 392 -45.87 24.89 -13.09
N GLU A 393 -44.90 24.34 -13.81
CA GLU A 393 -45.10 23.38 -14.90
C GLU A 393 -44.11 22.22 -14.78
N LYS A 394 -44.61 20.98 -14.87
CA LYS A 394 -43.77 19.78 -14.82
C LYS A 394 -43.14 19.54 -16.20
N PRO A 395 -41.81 19.37 -16.30
CA PRO A 395 -41.16 19.05 -17.57
C PRO A 395 -41.66 17.72 -18.14
N ALA A 396 -42.04 17.70 -19.43
CA ALA A 396 -42.62 16.53 -20.09
C ALA A 396 -41.75 15.26 -20.01
N ALA A 397 -40.42 15.41 -19.94
CA ALA A 397 -39.47 14.31 -19.86
C ALA A 397 -39.54 13.49 -18.55
N LEU A 398 -40.07 14.05 -17.46
CA LEU A 398 -40.17 13.37 -16.15
C LEU A 398 -41.47 12.58 -15.98
N VAL A 399 -42.51 12.86 -16.78
CA VAL A 399 -43.80 12.15 -16.73
C VAL A 399 -43.67 10.73 -17.30
N GLU A 400 -42.80 10.55 -18.30
CA GLU A 400 -42.59 9.27 -18.98
C GLU A 400 -41.75 8.29 -18.14
N GLN A 401 -40.77 8.78 -17.36
CA GLN A 401 -39.97 7.96 -16.45
C GLN A 401 -40.73 7.47 -15.21
N ALA A 402 -41.70 8.23 -14.72
CA ALA A 402 -42.53 7.85 -13.57
C ALA A 402 -43.55 6.74 -13.91
N GLN A 403 -43.91 6.58 -15.18
CA GLN A 403 -44.89 5.56 -15.63
C GLN A 403 -44.25 4.22 -16.03
N GLY A 404 -42.92 4.14 -16.12
CA GLY A 404 -42.20 2.97 -16.65
C GLY A 404 -41.46 2.08 -15.64
N ARG A 405 -41.47 2.40 -14.34
CA ARG A 405 -40.81 1.58 -13.31
C ARG A 405 -41.85 0.94 -12.38
N PRO A 406 -42.00 -0.39 -12.36
CA PRO A 406 -42.73 -1.05 -11.29
C PRO A 406 -41.96 -0.88 -9.97
N ILE A 407 -42.71 -0.55 -8.92
CA ILE A 407 -42.26 -0.25 -7.56
C ILE A 407 -41.52 -1.44 -6.94
#